data_AF-A0A6D0EZ49-F1
#
_entry.id   AF-A0A6D0EZ49-F1
#
_cell.length_a   1.000
_cell.length_b   1.000
_cell.length_c   1.000
_cell.angle_alpha   90.00
_cell.angle_beta   90.00
_cell.angle_gamma   90.00
#
_symmetry.space_group_name_H-M   'P 1'
#
loop_
_entity.id
_entity.type
_entity.pdbx_description
1 polymer ?
#
loop_
_entity_poly.entity_id
_entity_poly.type
_entity_poly.pdbx_seq_one_letter_code
_entity_poly.pdbx_strand_id
1 'polypeptide(L)'
;MRYRIFLLFFFALLPTSLVWAAPAQRAFSDWQVTCNNQNFCVARNTGDHNGLVMTLSRSAGAHTDAVLRIERGGLKSPDASEGEIAPRLLLDGEPLALSGDKWRISPWLLVTDDTATITAFLQMIQEGKAITLRDGNQTISLSGLKAALLFIDAQQKRVGSETAWIKKGDEPPLSVPPAPALKEVAVVN
;
A
#
# COMPACT_ATOMS: atom_id res chain seq x y z
N MET A 1 -15.40 71.12 -8.20
CA MET A 1 -14.34 70.40 -7.47
C MET A 1 -14.64 68.91 -7.52
N ARG A 2 -13.72 68.14 -8.12
CA ARG A 2 -13.38 66.73 -7.88
C ARG A 2 -14.51 65.78 -7.43
N TYR A 3 -15.03 64.97 -8.36
CA TYR A 3 -15.36 63.57 -8.04
C TYR A 3 -14.59 62.67 -9.01
N ARG A 4 -13.34 62.39 -8.60
CA ARG A 4 -12.43 61.48 -9.26
C ARG A 4 -12.94 60.05 -9.06
N ILE A 5 -13.17 59.35 -10.16
CA ILE A 5 -12.60 58.02 -10.45
C ILE A 5 -12.36 57.18 -9.17
N PHE A 6 -13.36 56.42 -8.75
CA PHE A 6 -13.15 55.22 -7.94
C PHE A 6 -13.25 54.00 -8.87
N LEU A 7 -12.25 53.90 -9.74
CA LEU A 7 -11.90 52.68 -10.46
C LEU A 7 -10.98 51.87 -9.54
N LEU A 8 -11.22 50.55 -9.51
CA LEU A 8 -10.32 49.49 -9.06
C LEU A 8 -10.11 49.39 -7.55
N PHE A 9 -10.80 48.44 -6.88
CA PHE A 9 -10.22 47.59 -5.84
C PHE A 9 -11.19 46.43 -5.51
N PHE A 10 -11.47 45.57 -6.48
CA PHE A 10 -11.89 44.19 -6.20
C PHE A 10 -10.66 43.30 -6.40
N PHE A 11 -9.74 43.37 -5.44
CA PHE A 11 -8.63 42.41 -5.37
C PHE A 11 -9.22 41.06 -5.01
N ALA A 12 -9.02 40.10 -5.91
CA ALA A 12 -9.46 38.72 -5.77
C ALA A 12 -8.98 38.12 -4.44
N LEU A 13 -9.92 37.83 -3.53
CA LEU A 13 -9.73 36.87 -2.46
C LEU A 13 -9.71 35.48 -3.10
N LEU A 14 -8.56 35.09 -3.66
CA LEU A 14 -8.28 33.68 -3.91
C LEU A 14 -7.97 33.05 -2.56
N PRO A 15 -8.83 32.16 -2.02
CA PRO A 15 -8.44 31.39 -0.85
C PRO A 15 -7.26 30.52 -1.29
N THR A 16 -6.06 30.88 -0.85
CA THR A 16 -4.93 29.97 -0.88
C THR A 16 -5.30 28.82 0.06
N SER A 17 -5.80 27.73 -0.52
CA SER A 17 -5.97 26.48 0.21
C SER A 17 -4.58 26.07 0.70
N LEU A 18 -4.29 26.33 1.97
CA LEU A 18 -3.18 25.72 2.68
C LEU A 18 -3.44 24.22 2.65
N VAL A 19 -2.87 23.54 1.65
CA VAL A 19 -2.87 22.09 1.58
C VAL A 19 -1.94 21.62 2.68
N TRP A 20 -2.51 21.35 3.86
CA TRP A 20 -1.80 20.65 4.91
C TRP A 20 -1.64 19.21 4.46
N ALA A 21 -0.43 18.86 3.98
CA ALA A 21 -0.04 17.48 3.77
C ALA A 21 0.17 16.80 5.14
N ALA A 22 -0.92 16.47 5.83
CA ALA A 22 -0.87 15.57 6.96
C ALA A 22 -0.57 14.14 6.43
N PRO A 23 0.23 13.32 7.14
CA PRO A 23 0.40 11.92 6.78
C PRO A 23 -0.98 11.26 6.69
N ALA A 24 -1.25 10.61 5.57
CA ALA A 24 -2.55 10.00 5.35
C ALA A 24 -2.56 8.65 6.08
N GLN A 25 -3.28 8.56 7.20
CA GLN A 25 -3.49 7.33 7.94
C GLN A 25 -4.98 6.99 7.95
N ARG A 26 -5.35 5.79 7.47
CA ARG A 26 -6.75 5.37 7.40
C ARG A 26 -6.93 3.86 7.54
N ALA A 27 -7.88 3.46 8.38
CA ALA A 27 -8.29 2.08 8.54
C ALA A 27 -9.40 1.69 7.55
N PHE A 28 -9.39 0.44 7.12
CA PHE A 28 -10.34 -0.20 6.21
C PHE A 28 -10.63 -1.61 6.73
N SER A 29 -11.65 -1.75 7.57
CA SER A 29 -11.94 -3.01 8.27
C SER A 29 -10.68 -3.54 8.98
N ASP A 30 -10.11 -4.66 8.52
CA ASP A 30 -8.95 -5.32 9.13
C ASP A 30 -7.62 -4.90 8.48
N TRP A 31 -7.60 -3.71 7.85
CA TRP A 31 -6.40 -3.15 7.21
C TRP A 31 -6.16 -1.72 7.64
N GLN A 32 -4.88 -1.36 7.80
CA GLN A 32 -4.43 0.00 8.07
C GLN A 32 -3.52 0.44 6.93
N VAL A 33 -3.80 1.62 6.37
CA VAL A 33 -2.92 2.30 5.42
C VAL A 33 -2.27 3.50 6.09
N THR A 34 -0.98 3.69 5.87
CA THR A 34 -0.22 4.89 6.23
C THR A 34 0.58 5.36 5.02
N CYS A 35 0.50 6.64 4.67
CA CYS A 35 1.35 7.26 3.67
C CYS A 35 2.14 8.43 4.26
N ASN A 36 3.44 8.50 3.95
CA ASN A 36 4.30 9.58 4.41
C ASN A 36 4.23 10.81 3.48
N ASN A 37 5.02 11.84 3.78
CA ASN A 37 5.12 13.08 2.99
C ASN A 37 5.69 12.90 1.57
N GLN A 38 6.45 11.83 1.32
CA GLN A 38 6.88 11.44 -0.02
C GLN A 38 5.84 10.60 -0.77
N ASN A 39 4.65 10.46 -0.18
CA ASN A 39 3.57 9.65 -0.72
C ASN A 39 3.95 8.17 -0.89
N PHE A 40 4.95 7.71 -0.12
CA PHE A 40 5.24 6.29 0.08
C PHE A 40 4.19 5.74 1.02
N CYS A 41 3.48 4.71 0.57
CA CYS A 41 2.35 4.14 1.27
C CYS A 41 2.62 2.71 1.71
N VAL A 42 2.10 2.34 2.87
CA VAL A 42 2.16 0.99 3.44
C VAL A 42 0.74 0.58 3.83
N ALA A 43 0.29 -0.58 3.37
CA ALA A 43 -0.89 -1.27 3.85
C ALA A 43 -0.47 -2.49 4.67
N ARG A 44 -1.08 -2.69 5.84
CA ARG A 44 -0.84 -3.84 6.71
C ARG A 44 -2.15 -4.33 7.30
N ASN A 45 -2.32 -5.65 7.43
CA ASN A 45 -3.47 -6.19 8.15
C ASN A 45 -3.37 -5.86 9.66
N THR A 46 -4.53 -5.66 10.28
CA THR A 46 -4.71 -5.37 11.70
C THR A 46 -5.65 -6.42 12.32
N GLY A 47 -5.91 -6.29 13.63
CA GLY A 47 -6.80 -7.21 14.36
C GLY A 47 -6.09 -8.44 14.93
N ASP A 48 -6.87 -9.47 15.24
CA ASP A 48 -6.33 -10.72 15.78
C ASP A 48 -5.82 -11.62 14.64
N HIS A 49 -4.54 -11.45 14.32
CA HIS A 49 -3.86 -12.15 13.24
C HIS A 49 -2.87 -13.22 13.74
N ASN A 50 -2.80 -13.44 15.06
CA ASN A 50 -1.94 -14.43 15.71
C ASN A 50 -0.47 -14.45 15.22
N GLY A 51 0.05 -13.26 14.90
CA GLY A 51 1.43 -13.06 14.42
C GLY A 51 1.62 -13.12 12.91
N LEU A 52 0.65 -13.58 12.12
CA LEU A 52 0.75 -13.59 10.65
C LEU A 52 0.38 -12.22 10.09
N VAL A 53 1.28 -11.63 9.32
CA VAL A 53 1.19 -10.26 8.86
C VAL A 53 1.50 -10.21 7.38
N MET A 54 0.61 -9.60 6.61
CA MET A 54 0.86 -9.16 5.25
C MET A 54 1.12 -7.64 5.26
N THR A 55 2.22 -7.23 4.66
CA THR A 55 2.60 -5.83 4.46
C THR A 55 2.84 -5.59 2.98
N LEU A 56 2.18 -4.58 2.42
CA LEU A 56 2.38 -4.11 1.06
C LEU A 56 2.84 -2.66 1.11
N SER A 57 4.01 -2.37 0.55
CA SER A 57 4.53 -1.01 0.45
C SER A 57 4.72 -0.60 -1.00
N ARG A 58 4.51 0.68 -1.34
CA ARG A 58 4.74 1.20 -2.69
C ARG A 58 5.20 2.66 -2.68
N SER A 59 6.23 2.96 -3.45
CA SER A 59 6.72 4.32 -3.70
C SER A 59 5.79 5.09 -4.64
N ALA A 60 5.83 6.42 -4.55
CA ALA A 60 5.17 7.29 -5.52
C ALA A 60 5.97 7.41 -6.83
N GLY A 61 5.36 7.97 -7.87
CA GLY A 61 5.98 8.15 -9.19
C GLY A 61 5.57 7.10 -10.23
N ALA A 62 6.01 7.29 -11.47
CA ALA A 62 5.70 6.40 -12.59
C ALA A 62 6.23 4.98 -12.41
N HIS A 63 7.34 4.82 -11.69
CA HIS A 63 7.88 3.52 -11.30
C HIS A 63 6.88 2.77 -10.41
N THR A 64 6.89 1.45 -10.52
CA THR A 64 5.98 0.56 -9.79
C THR A 64 6.68 -0.14 -8.63
N ASP A 65 7.66 0.55 -8.03
CA ASP A 65 8.49 0.01 -6.95
C ASP A 65 7.61 -0.31 -5.74
N ALA A 66 7.34 -1.59 -5.57
CA ALA A 66 6.50 -2.13 -4.52
C ALA A 66 7.15 -3.36 -3.90
N VAL A 67 6.82 -3.61 -2.64
CA VAL A 67 7.27 -4.81 -1.93
C VAL A 67 6.06 -5.42 -1.25
N LEU A 68 5.87 -6.71 -1.46
CA LEU A 68 4.89 -7.52 -0.76
C LEU A 68 5.63 -8.48 0.18
N ARG A 69 5.21 -8.49 1.44
CA ARG A 69 5.73 -9.38 2.49
C ARG A 69 4.58 -10.08 3.18
N ILE A 70 4.68 -11.38 3.37
CA ILE A 70 3.89 -12.14 4.33
C ILE A 70 4.87 -12.74 5.32
N GLU A 71 4.75 -12.36 6.58
CA GLU A 71 5.65 -12.81 7.63
C GLU A 71 4.86 -13.29 8.83
N ARG A 72 5.38 -14.33 9.49
CA ARG A 72 4.87 -14.76 10.78
C ARG A 72 5.82 -14.24 11.86
N GLY A 73 5.38 -13.20 12.54
CA GLY A 73 6.01 -12.69 13.75
C GLY A 73 5.69 -13.55 14.97
N GLY A 74 6.55 -13.46 15.98
CA GLY A 74 6.39 -14.17 17.24
C GLY A 74 7.60 -13.91 18.14
N LEU A 75 7.41 -14.10 19.45
CA LEU A 75 8.49 -13.94 20.43
C LEU A 75 9.48 -15.12 20.44
N LYS A 76 9.08 -16.25 19.85
CA LYS A 76 9.91 -17.46 19.76
C LYS A 76 10.53 -17.55 18.38
N SER A 77 11.83 -17.85 18.34
CA SER A 77 12.50 -18.22 17.10
C SER A 77 11.81 -19.46 16.51
N PRO A 78 11.64 -19.50 15.18
CA PRO A 78 11.10 -20.67 14.50
C PRO A 78 11.99 -21.88 14.76
N ASP A 79 11.36 -23.06 14.81
CA ASP A 79 12.08 -24.31 14.98
C ASP A 79 13.00 -24.53 13.77
N ALA A 80 14.20 -25.07 14.00
CA ALA A 80 15.14 -25.40 12.94
C ALA A 80 14.57 -26.44 11.97
N SER A 81 13.60 -27.25 12.41
CA SER A 81 12.90 -28.23 11.58
C SER A 81 11.73 -27.65 10.77
N GLU A 82 11.43 -26.37 10.93
CA GLU A 82 10.25 -25.79 10.30
C GLU A 82 10.46 -25.54 8.81
N GLY A 83 9.59 -26.13 7.99
CA GLY A 83 9.61 -25.92 6.54
C GLY A 83 9.22 -24.50 6.12
N GLU A 84 9.46 -24.18 4.86
CA GLU A 84 9.08 -22.90 4.25
C GLU A 84 7.62 -22.50 4.54
N ILE A 85 7.36 -21.20 4.67
CA ILE A 85 6.00 -20.71 4.99
C ILE A 85 5.05 -20.86 3.79
N ALA A 86 5.55 -20.67 2.57
CA ALA A 86 4.74 -20.64 1.35
C ALA A 86 3.82 -21.86 1.15
N PRO A 87 4.30 -23.12 1.18
CA PRO A 87 3.44 -24.30 0.95
C PRO A 87 2.40 -24.54 2.05
N ARG A 88 2.49 -23.80 3.15
CA ARG A 88 1.58 -23.89 4.30
C ARG A 88 0.54 -22.78 4.31
N LEU A 89 0.66 -21.77 3.44
CA LEU A 89 -0.35 -20.73 3.30
C LEU A 89 -1.56 -21.28 2.54
N LEU A 90 -2.75 -20.93 3.02
CA LEU A 90 -4.02 -21.30 2.42
C LEU A 90 -4.81 -20.03 2.11
N LEU A 91 -5.45 -19.95 0.93
CA LEU A 91 -6.46 -18.95 0.61
C LEU A 91 -7.83 -19.61 0.75
N ASP A 92 -8.64 -19.14 1.69
CA ASP A 92 -9.99 -19.66 1.94
C ASP A 92 -10.04 -21.19 2.17
N GLY A 93 -8.98 -21.74 2.75
CA GLY A 93 -8.84 -23.17 3.06
C GLY A 93 -8.11 -24.00 2.00
N GLU A 94 -7.94 -23.46 0.79
CA GLU A 94 -7.23 -24.13 -0.31
C GLU A 94 -5.76 -23.69 -0.38
N PRO A 95 -4.84 -24.52 -0.89
CA PRO A 95 -3.43 -24.12 -1.04
C PRO A 95 -3.27 -22.80 -1.81
N LEU A 96 -2.56 -21.84 -1.21
CA LEU A 96 -2.28 -20.54 -1.84
C LEU A 96 -1.25 -20.74 -2.97
N ALA A 97 -1.73 -20.76 -4.21
CA ALA A 97 -0.89 -20.96 -5.39
C ALA A 97 -0.09 -19.70 -5.73
N LEU A 98 1.14 -19.58 -5.24
CA LEU A 98 2.00 -18.44 -5.56
C LEU A 98 2.26 -18.38 -7.08
N SER A 99 1.86 -17.27 -7.70
CA SER A 99 2.15 -16.98 -9.10
C SER A 99 3.58 -16.46 -9.25
N GLY A 100 4.26 -16.86 -10.32
CA GLY A 100 5.64 -16.43 -10.60
C GLY A 100 6.69 -17.15 -9.75
N ASP A 101 7.95 -17.02 -10.15
CA ASP A 101 9.12 -17.66 -9.54
C ASP A 101 9.98 -16.70 -8.71
N LYS A 102 9.65 -15.40 -8.71
CA LYS A 102 10.42 -14.33 -8.05
C LYS A 102 10.02 -14.13 -6.59
N TRP A 103 9.92 -15.22 -5.85
CA TRP A 103 9.68 -15.20 -4.41
C TRP A 103 10.95 -15.55 -3.66
N ARG A 104 11.24 -14.79 -2.61
CA ARG A 104 12.23 -15.17 -1.59
C ARG A 104 11.46 -15.74 -0.41
N ILE A 105 11.76 -16.98 -0.06
CA ILE A 105 10.97 -17.78 0.89
C ILE A 105 11.88 -18.27 2.02
N SER A 106 11.38 -18.20 3.24
CA SER A 106 11.95 -18.82 4.43
C SER A 106 10.83 -19.45 5.27
N PRO A 107 11.14 -20.13 6.38
CA PRO A 107 10.11 -20.71 7.26
C PRO A 107 9.16 -19.69 7.92
N TRP A 108 9.47 -18.38 7.85
CA TRP A 108 8.65 -17.33 8.47
C TRP A 108 8.42 -16.12 7.59
N LEU A 109 9.02 -16.05 6.40
CA LEU A 109 8.93 -14.92 5.50
C LEU A 109 8.71 -15.38 4.06
N LEU A 110 7.74 -14.76 3.41
CA LEU A 110 7.54 -14.78 1.98
C LEU A 110 7.63 -13.33 1.51
N VAL A 111 8.54 -13.01 0.57
CA VAL A 111 8.72 -11.65 0.07
C VAL A 111 9.02 -11.60 -1.42
N THR A 112 8.48 -10.59 -2.09
CA THR A 112 8.82 -10.24 -3.47
C THR A 112 8.77 -8.72 -3.65
N ASP A 113 9.59 -8.24 -4.58
CA ASP A 113 9.62 -6.86 -5.09
C ASP A 113 9.36 -6.81 -6.61
N ASP A 114 8.97 -7.93 -7.21
CA ASP A 114 8.63 -8.00 -8.63
C ASP A 114 7.19 -7.55 -8.88
N THR A 115 7.03 -6.45 -9.63
CA THR A 115 5.73 -5.83 -9.90
C THR A 115 4.70 -6.79 -10.50
N ALA A 116 5.10 -7.64 -11.45
CA ALA A 116 4.18 -8.54 -12.13
C ALA A 116 3.68 -9.62 -11.16
N THR A 117 4.59 -10.19 -10.37
CA THR A 117 4.31 -11.18 -9.33
C THR A 117 3.38 -10.61 -8.26
N ILE A 118 3.66 -9.37 -7.78
CA ILE A 118 2.78 -8.67 -6.83
C ILE A 118 1.40 -8.45 -7.44
N THR A 119 1.31 -7.98 -8.68
CA THR A 119 0.03 -7.69 -9.32
C THR A 119 -0.83 -8.94 -9.49
N ALA A 120 -0.23 -10.06 -9.94
CA ALA A 120 -0.91 -11.34 -10.06
C ALA A 120 -1.37 -11.87 -8.70
N PHE A 121 -0.52 -11.77 -7.67
CA PHE A 121 -0.87 -12.15 -6.31
C PHE A 121 -2.08 -11.35 -5.79
N LEU A 122 -2.04 -10.01 -5.93
CA LEU A 122 -3.13 -9.15 -5.47
C LEU A 122 -4.44 -9.43 -6.22
N GLN A 123 -4.39 -9.72 -7.53
CA GLN A 123 -5.58 -10.10 -8.29
C GLN A 123 -6.21 -11.40 -7.80
N MET A 124 -5.39 -12.40 -7.45
CA MET A 124 -5.85 -13.68 -6.93
C MET A 124 -6.57 -13.53 -5.59
N ILE A 125 -6.01 -12.74 -4.66
CA ILE A 125 -6.54 -12.66 -3.29
C ILE A 125 -7.65 -11.61 -3.12
N GLN A 126 -7.86 -10.72 -4.10
CA GLN A 126 -8.76 -9.56 -3.97
C GLN A 126 -10.21 -9.91 -3.63
N GLU A 127 -10.67 -11.08 -4.08
CA GLU A 127 -12.03 -11.59 -3.82
C GLU A 127 -12.05 -12.70 -2.75
N GLY A 128 -10.88 -13.05 -2.20
CA GLY A 128 -10.77 -14.02 -1.12
C GLY A 128 -11.20 -13.45 0.22
N LYS A 129 -11.44 -14.32 1.20
CA LYS A 129 -11.85 -13.92 2.56
C LYS A 129 -10.69 -13.87 3.53
N ALA A 130 -9.81 -14.86 3.51
CA ALA A 130 -8.67 -14.93 4.42
C ALA A 130 -7.49 -15.72 3.85
N ILE A 131 -6.28 -15.30 4.22
CA ILE A 131 -5.08 -16.15 4.11
C ILE A 131 -4.79 -16.73 5.49
N THR A 132 -4.66 -18.06 5.58
CA THR A 132 -4.39 -18.76 6.85
C THR A 132 -3.11 -19.58 6.76
N LEU A 133 -2.55 -19.93 7.92
CA LEU A 133 -1.47 -20.91 8.00
C LEU A 133 -2.05 -22.28 8.36
N ARG A 134 -1.72 -23.31 7.56
CA ARG A 134 -2.12 -24.69 7.82
C ARG A 134 -1.66 -25.13 9.23
N ASP A 135 -2.52 -25.89 9.91
CA ASP A 135 -2.29 -26.44 11.25
C ASP A 135 -2.05 -25.39 12.36
N GLY A 136 -2.42 -24.13 12.11
CA GLY A 136 -2.31 -23.02 13.05
C GLY A 136 -3.60 -22.20 13.19
N ASN A 137 -3.57 -21.18 14.04
CA ASN A 137 -4.67 -20.20 14.22
C ASN A 137 -4.35 -18.84 13.59
N GLN A 138 -3.24 -18.75 12.86
CA GLN A 138 -2.82 -17.57 12.11
C GLN A 138 -3.78 -17.27 10.98
N THR A 139 -4.24 -16.02 10.92
CA THR A 139 -5.16 -15.56 9.89
C THR A 139 -4.85 -14.13 9.48
N ILE A 140 -4.89 -13.86 8.18
CA ILE A 140 -4.94 -12.53 7.59
C ILE A 140 -6.33 -12.41 7.00
N SER A 141 -7.20 -11.62 7.64
CA SER A 141 -8.47 -11.22 7.04
C SER A 141 -8.21 -10.36 5.81
N LEU A 142 -8.87 -10.68 4.70
CA LEU A 142 -8.82 -9.89 3.45
C LEU A 142 -9.93 -8.83 3.40
N SER A 143 -10.78 -8.78 4.43
CA SER A 143 -11.83 -7.76 4.58
C SER A 143 -11.22 -6.36 4.62
N GLY A 144 -11.51 -5.55 3.61
CA GLY A 144 -11.01 -4.18 3.49
C GLY A 144 -9.73 -4.03 2.67
N LEU A 145 -9.05 -5.12 2.29
CA LEU A 145 -7.84 -5.06 1.46
C LEU A 145 -8.08 -4.31 0.16
N LYS A 146 -9.12 -4.67 -0.60
CA LYS A 146 -9.45 -4.01 -1.88
C LYS A 146 -9.67 -2.50 -1.72
N ALA A 147 -10.31 -2.07 -0.63
CA ALA A 147 -10.53 -0.66 -0.32
C ALA A 147 -9.22 0.05 0.07
N ALA A 148 -8.37 -0.61 0.86
CA ALA A 148 -7.03 -0.12 1.21
C ALA A 148 -6.15 0.07 -0.04
N LEU A 149 -6.14 -0.89 -0.96
CA LEU A 149 -5.40 -0.81 -2.22
C LEU A 149 -5.93 0.32 -3.11
N LEU A 150 -7.25 0.46 -3.22
CA LEU A 150 -7.87 1.56 -3.97
C LEU A 150 -7.53 2.92 -3.36
N PHE A 151 -7.45 3.01 -2.04
CA PHE A 151 -7.01 4.22 -1.36
C PHE A 151 -5.56 4.57 -1.69
N ILE A 152 -4.65 3.59 -1.70
CA ILE A 152 -3.26 3.83 -2.11
C ILE A 152 -3.20 4.26 -3.58
N ASP A 153 -3.96 3.61 -4.47
CA ASP A 153 -4.05 4.03 -5.88
C ASP A 153 -4.55 5.48 -6.00
N ALA A 154 -5.58 5.87 -5.25
CA ALA A 154 -6.10 7.24 -5.28
C ALA A 154 -5.11 8.26 -4.71
N GLN A 155 -4.48 7.93 -3.57
CA GLN A 155 -3.50 8.77 -2.89
C GLN A 155 -2.25 9.01 -3.77
N GLN A 156 -1.87 8.02 -4.58
CA GLN A 156 -0.78 8.12 -5.56
C GLN A 156 -1.25 8.55 -6.95
N LYS A 157 -2.54 8.88 -7.13
CA LYS A 157 -3.14 9.30 -8.40
C LYS A 157 -2.91 8.31 -9.55
N ARG A 158 -3.03 7.01 -9.24
CA ARG A 158 -2.92 5.90 -10.20
C ARG A 158 -4.25 5.39 -10.71
N VAL A 159 -5.38 5.75 -10.09
CA VAL A 159 -6.72 5.31 -10.54
C VAL A 159 -6.92 5.71 -12.01
N GLY A 160 -7.22 4.75 -12.88
CA GLY A 160 -7.35 4.98 -14.32
C GLY A 160 -6.06 4.80 -15.13
N SER A 161 -4.91 4.58 -14.47
CA SER A 161 -3.64 4.24 -15.12
C SER A 161 -3.44 2.73 -15.27
N GLU A 162 -2.54 2.36 -16.16
CA GLU A 162 -2.11 0.97 -16.38
C GLU A 162 -1.49 0.37 -15.10
N THR A 163 -0.92 1.22 -14.24
CA THR A 163 -0.21 0.82 -13.02
C THR A 163 -1.09 0.70 -11.77
N ALA A 164 -2.40 0.95 -11.89
CA ALA A 164 -3.32 0.78 -10.76
C ALA A 164 -3.43 -0.70 -10.34
N TRP A 165 -3.66 -0.96 -9.06
CA TRP A 165 -3.96 -2.32 -8.60
C TRP A 165 -5.44 -2.67 -8.75
N ILE A 166 -6.35 -1.73 -8.44
CA ILE A 166 -7.80 -1.98 -8.41
C ILE A 166 -8.51 -1.47 -9.67
N LYS A 167 -8.47 -0.17 -9.92
CA LYS A 167 -9.16 0.48 -11.05
C LYS A 167 -8.14 0.81 -12.15
N LYS A 168 -7.69 -0.21 -12.86
CA LYS A 168 -6.81 -0.06 -14.03
C LYS A 168 -7.54 0.68 -15.15
N GLY A 169 -6.78 1.43 -15.93
CA GLY A 169 -7.21 2.03 -17.18
C GLY A 169 -6.02 2.21 -18.11
N ASP A 170 -6.17 3.04 -19.13
CA ASP A 170 -5.21 3.15 -20.24
C ASP A 170 -4.27 4.36 -20.11
N GLU A 171 -4.33 5.11 -18.99
CA GLU A 171 -3.38 6.20 -18.81
C GLU A 171 -1.96 5.65 -18.61
N PRO A 172 -0.96 6.19 -19.33
CA PRO A 172 0.39 5.68 -19.28
C PRO A 172 1.01 5.89 -17.89
N PRO A 173 2.01 5.08 -17.47
CA PRO A 173 2.65 5.20 -16.15
C PRO A 173 3.17 6.61 -15.84
N LEU A 174 3.57 7.37 -16.85
CA LEU A 174 4.06 8.75 -16.72
C LEU A 174 2.97 9.77 -16.35
N SER A 175 1.68 9.41 -16.38
CA SER A 175 0.60 10.27 -15.85
C SER A 175 0.61 10.33 -14.32
N VAL A 176 1.25 9.35 -13.67
CA VAL A 176 1.39 9.28 -12.22
C VAL A 176 2.41 10.33 -11.74
N PRO A 177 2.04 11.25 -10.85
CA PRO A 177 2.96 12.29 -10.40
C PRO A 177 4.18 11.73 -9.69
N PRO A 178 5.36 12.37 -9.84
CA PRO A 178 6.56 11.97 -9.12
C PRO A 178 6.37 12.10 -7.60
N ALA A 179 7.22 11.40 -6.84
CA ALA A 179 7.27 11.57 -5.41
C ALA A 179 7.54 13.06 -5.05
N PRO A 180 6.82 13.63 -4.07
CA PRO A 180 7.12 14.97 -3.57
C PRO A 180 8.56 15.10 -3.10
N ALA A 181 9.17 16.27 -3.35
CA ALA A 181 10.51 16.58 -2.86
C ALA A 181 10.54 16.57 -1.32
N LEU A 182 11.62 16.02 -0.76
CA LEU A 182 11.88 16.09 0.68
C LEU A 182 12.16 17.53 1.09
N LYS A 183 11.72 17.89 2.30
CA LYS A 183 12.11 19.16 2.91
C LYS A 183 13.53 19.04 3.43
N GLU A 184 14.38 20.01 3.11
CA GLU A 184 15.70 20.13 3.73
C GLU A 184 15.53 20.45 5.23
N VAL A 185 16.35 19.80 6.05
CA VAL A 185 16.44 20.10 7.47
C VAL A 185 17.79 20.78 7.69
N ALA A 186 17.78 21.97 8.28
CA ALA A 186 19.02 22.66 8.64
C ALA A 186 19.76 21.84 9.70
N VAL A 187 21.04 21.53 9.44
CA VAL A 187 21.92 20.94 10.44
C VAL A 187 22.24 22.02 11.47
N VAL A 188 21.75 21.85 12.70
CA VAL A 188 22.16 22.68 13.84
C VAL A 188 23.34 21.96 14.49
N ASN A 189 24.55 22.49 14.28
CA ASN A 189 25.77 22.06 14.96
C ASN A 189 25.96 22.85 16.26
#